data_AF-A0A7J4ITD4-F1
#
_entry.id   AF-A0A7J4ITD4-F1
#
_cell.length_a   1.000
_cell.length_b   1.000
_cell.length_c   1.000
_cell.angle_alpha   90.00
_cell.angle_beta   90.00
_cell.angle_gamma   90.00
#
_symmetry.space_group_name_H-M   'P 1'
#
loop_
_entity.id
_entity.type
_entity.pdbx_description
1 polymer ?
#
loop_
_entity_poly.entity_id
_entity_poly.type
_entity_poly.pdbx_seq_one_letter_code
_entity_poly.pdbx_strand_id
1 'polypeptide(L)'
;MVEGKLSVSEAVRVLIDSHPHIRHSISEGLVNYSALSRKFSPELEKKLGKKVNEESTIVAIKRYAEELQKKEFSDKISELLSQSTITLQDEVSHALFNKNSRSSEVVDSMASKTEWGLGEIRIVVTGANRIFVVLKSNRLSELAGQLESDLIHLREHQTLISVSEPDEANMTYGVLNELTSALAKKGISIEVVSVPPDLHFLVDDEDSERAYRALKELIKQSKEVNNKKN
;
A
#
# COMPACT_ATOMS: atom_id res chain seq x y z
N MET A 1 1.08 25.56 -32.48
CA MET A 1 1.12 24.64 -31.32
C MET A 1 2.59 24.45 -30.98
N VAL A 2 3.04 24.93 -29.83
CA VAL A 2 4.46 24.83 -29.42
C VAL A 2 4.60 23.52 -28.65
N GLU A 3 5.11 22.48 -29.30
CA GLU A 3 5.65 21.31 -28.61
C GLU A 3 6.90 21.77 -27.85
N GLY A 4 6.76 22.04 -26.55
CA GLY A 4 7.89 22.32 -25.68
C GLY A 4 8.77 21.07 -25.60
N LYS A 5 9.94 21.07 -26.23
CA LYS A 5 10.96 20.03 -26.05
C LYS A 5 11.28 19.91 -24.56
N LEU A 6 10.90 18.80 -23.93
CA LEU A 6 11.32 18.49 -22.56
C LEU A 6 12.84 18.63 -22.45
N SER A 7 13.31 19.35 -21.43
CA SER A 7 14.72 19.38 -21.09
C SER A 7 15.16 18.05 -20.45
N VAL A 8 16.47 17.77 -20.46
CA VAL A 8 17.02 16.59 -19.77
C VAL A 8 16.67 16.64 -18.27
N SER A 9 16.67 17.82 -17.68
CA SER A 9 16.30 18.01 -16.28
C SER A 9 14.84 17.67 -15.98
N GLU A 10 13.90 18.14 -16.81
CA GLU A 10 12.48 17.82 -16.64
C GLU A 10 12.22 16.33 -16.87
N ALA A 11 12.85 15.74 -17.88
CA ALA A 11 12.73 14.30 -18.14
C ALA A 11 13.27 13.46 -16.98
N VAL A 12 14.42 13.83 -16.41
CA VAL A 12 14.99 13.18 -15.21
C VAL A 12 14.05 13.33 -14.02
N ARG A 13 13.47 14.52 -13.81
CA ARG A 13 12.52 14.77 -12.70
C ARG A 13 11.30 13.86 -12.81
N VAL A 14 10.63 13.88 -13.97
CA VAL A 14 9.47 13.02 -14.25
C VAL A 14 9.81 11.55 -14.05
N LEU A 15 11.00 11.13 -14.49
CA LEU A 15 11.44 9.74 -14.38
C LEU A 15 11.75 9.33 -12.93
N ILE A 16 12.36 10.20 -12.13
CA ILE A 16 12.58 9.95 -10.70
C ILE A 16 11.24 9.93 -9.96
N ASP A 17 10.33 10.86 -10.25
CA ASP A 17 9.03 10.95 -9.61
C ASP A 17 8.13 9.75 -9.93
N SER A 18 8.28 9.15 -11.12
CA SER A 18 7.59 7.91 -11.47
C SER A 18 8.18 6.66 -10.80
N HIS A 19 9.29 6.77 -10.06
CA HIS A 19 9.94 5.68 -9.35
C HIS A 19 10.10 6.00 -7.84
N PRO A 20 9.04 5.87 -7.03
CA PRO A 20 9.05 6.26 -5.62
C PRO A 20 10.19 5.67 -4.79
N HIS A 21 10.56 4.40 -5.03
CA HIS A 21 11.67 3.73 -4.36
C HIS A 21 13.04 4.35 -4.70
N ILE A 22 13.25 4.76 -5.95
CA ILE A 22 14.48 5.48 -6.37
C ILE A 22 14.48 6.87 -5.76
N ARG A 23 13.36 7.59 -5.86
CA ARG A 23 13.21 8.92 -5.29
C ARG A 23 13.49 8.94 -3.79
N HIS A 24 12.94 7.98 -3.04
CA HIS A 24 13.23 7.79 -1.62
C HIS A 24 14.70 7.48 -1.36
N SER A 25 15.30 6.56 -2.13
CA SER A 25 16.74 6.25 -2.00
C SER A 25 17.62 7.49 -2.27
N ILE A 26 17.22 8.36 -3.20
CA ILE A 26 17.90 9.63 -3.48
C ILE A 26 17.77 10.60 -2.31
N SER A 27 16.57 10.74 -1.72
CA SER A 27 16.37 11.61 -0.55
C SER A 27 17.16 11.14 0.67
N GLU A 28 17.34 9.83 0.84
CA GLU A 28 18.18 9.23 1.88
C GLU A 28 19.69 9.25 1.56
N GLY A 29 20.10 9.75 0.38
CA GLY A 29 21.51 9.79 -0.03
C GLY A 29 22.14 8.43 -0.32
N LEU A 30 21.34 7.40 -0.60
CA LEU A 30 21.77 6.01 -0.78
C LEU A 30 22.16 5.66 -2.23
N VAL A 31 22.00 6.58 -3.18
CA VAL A 31 22.09 6.29 -4.61
C VAL A 31 23.42 6.71 -5.22
N ASN A 32 24.04 5.80 -5.99
CA ASN A 32 25.12 6.13 -6.91
C ASN A 32 24.54 6.77 -8.20
N TYR A 33 24.68 8.09 -8.34
CA TYR A 33 24.11 8.84 -9.46
C TYR A 33 24.69 8.47 -10.83
N SER A 34 25.95 8.03 -10.90
CA SER A 34 26.54 7.55 -12.15
C SER A 34 25.88 6.23 -12.59
N ALA A 35 25.68 5.30 -11.65
CA ALA A 35 24.96 4.06 -11.94
C ALA A 35 23.50 4.32 -12.32
N LEU A 36 22.82 5.24 -11.62
CA LEU A 36 21.44 5.61 -11.92
C LEU A 36 21.32 6.27 -13.30
N SER A 37 22.26 7.15 -13.66
CA SER A 37 22.31 7.79 -14.97
C SER A 37 22.33 6.76 -16.11
N ARG A 38 23.25 5.77 -16.05
CA ARG A 38 23.32 4.69 -17.05
C ARG A 38 22.05 3.85 -17.12
N LYS A 39 21.41 3.58 -15.97
CA LYS A 39 20.13 2.86 -15.92
C LYS A 39 19.01 3.65 -16.61
N PHE A 40 18.99 4.97 -16.45
CA PHE A 40 17.93 5.84 -16.96
C PHE A 40 18.14 6.30 -18.41
N SER A 41 19.37 6.26 -18.93
CA SER A 41 19.67 6.70 -20.30
C SER A 41 18.73 6.14 -21.37
N PRO A 42 18.45 4.82 -21.46
CA PRO A 42 17.58 4.30 -22.52
C PRO A 42 16.16 4.89 -22.50
N GLU A 43 15.60 5.11 -21.31
CA GLU A 43 14.26 5.68 -21.17
C GLU A 43 14.24 7.18 -21.43
N LEU A 44 15.28 7.90 -20.99
CA LEU A 44 15.45 9.32 -21.27
C LEU A 44 15.62 9.58 -22.77
N GLU A 45 16.41 8.77 -23.46
CA GLU A 45 16.62 8.89 -24.91
C GLU A 45 15.31 8.65 -25.68
N LYS A 46 14.52 7.65 -25.26
CA LYS A 46 13.20 7.38 -25.82
C LYS A 46 12.24 8.55 -25.60
N LYS A 47 12.20 9.12 -24.39
CA LYS A 47 11.32 10.28 -24.07
C LYS A 47 11.75 11.56 -24.80
N LEU A 48 13.04 11.77 -24.99
CA LEU A 48 13.59 13.01 -25.57
C LEU A 48 13.82 12.93 -27.09
N GLY A 49 13.73 11.74 -27.68
CA GLY A 49 13.97 11.51 -29.11
C GLY A 49 15.42 11.80 -29.54
N LYS A 50 16.37 11.79 -28.60
CA LYS A 50 17.78 12.10 -28.85
C LYS A 50 18.68 11.40 -27.83
N LYS A 51 19.94 11.19 -28.19
CA LYS A 51 20.95 10.70 -27.25
C LYS A 51 21.12 11.65 -26.06
N VAL A 52 21.30 11.08 -24.89
CA VAL A 52 21.56 11.85 -23.66
C VAL A 52 23.02 11.69 -23.25
N ASN A 53 23.60 12.78 -22.77
CA ASN A 53 24.96 12.78 -22.24
C ASN A 53 24.94 12.35 -20.77
N GLU A 54 25.78 11.37 -20.40
CA GLU A 54 25.80 10.80 -19.06
C GLU A 54 26.14 11.83 -17.98
N GLU A 55 27.13 12.72 -18.23
CA GLU A 55 27.49 13.77 -17.27
C GLU A 55 26.35 14.76 -17.03
N SER A 56 25.65 15.15 -18.09
CA SER A 56 24.49 16.05 -18.05
C SER A 56 23.33 15.44 -17.26
N THR A 57 23.10 14.14 -17.44
CA THR A 57 22.11 13.38 -16.66
C THR A 57 22.52 13.29 -15.19
N ILE A 58 23.80 13.03 -14.88
CA ILE A 58 24.30 13.02 -13.49
C ILE A 58 24.08 14.38 -12.82
N VAL A 59 24.38 15.48 -13.51
CA VAL A 59 24.16 16.84 -12.98
C VAL A 59 22.68 17.10 -12.73
N ALA A 60 21.80 16.70 -13.65
CA ALA A 60 20.36 16.81 -13.48
C ALA A 60 19.85 16.00 -12.28
N ILE A 61 20.33 14.76 -12.12
CA ILE A 61 20.01 13.90 -10.97
C ILE A 61 20.49 14.56 -9.68
N LYS A 62 21.75 15.02 -9.61
CA LYS A 62 22.33 15.68 -8.42
C LYS A 62 21.52 16.90 -7.99
N ARG A 63 21.18 17.78 -8.93
CA ARG A 63 20.39 18.97 -8.64
C ARG A 63 19.01 18.59 -8.09
N TYR A 64 18.36 17.59 -8.69
CA TYR A 64 17.08 17.13 -8.17
C TYR A 64 17.21 16.44 -6.81
N ALA A 65 18.30 15.71 -6.58
CA ALA A 65 18.61 15.11 -5.29
C ALA A 65 18.75 16.16 -4.19
N GLU A 66 19.44 17.28 -4.45
CA GLU A 66 19.52 18.40 -3.51
C GLU A 66 18.13 18.99 -3.20
N GLU A 67 17.24 19.08 -4.19
CA GLU A 67 15.84 19.49 -3.95
C GLU A 67 15.10 18.47 -3.09
N LEU A 68 15.27 17.16 -3.35
CA LEU A 68 14.63 16.07 -2.62
C LEU A 68 15.14 15.91 -1.19
N GLN A 69 16.41 16.21 -0.95
CA GLN A 69 17.01 16.22 0.38
C GLN A 69 16.58 17.46 1.17
N LYS A 70 16.20 18.55 0.49
CA LYS A 70 15.64 19.76 1.12
C LYS A 70 14.12 19.69 1.31
N LYS A 71 13.40 19.02 0.40
CA LYS A 71 11.96 18.78 0.49
C LYS A 71 11.74 17.45 1.18
N GLU A 72 11.39 17.51 2.46
CA GLU A 72 10.93 16.38 3.22
C GLU A 72 9.66 15.78 2.59
N PHE A 73 9.79 14.91 1.58
CA PHE A 73 8.68 14.05 1.16
C PHE A 73 8.28 13.07 2.28
N SER A 74 9.13 12.96 3.30
CA SER A 74 8.81 12.40 4.61
C SER A 74 7.71 13.20 5.33
N ASP A 75 7.60 14.52 5.14
CA ASP A 75 6.66 15.38 5.90
C ASP A 75 5.24 14.98 5.72
N LYS A 76 4.76 14.93 4.47
CA LYS A 76 3.33 14.76 4.25
C LYS A 76 2.87 13.35 4.63
N ILE A 77 3.68 12.34 4.30
CA ILE A 77 3.39 10.95 4.69
C ILE A 77 3.46 10.81 6.21
N SER A 78 4.49 11.37 6.86
CA SER A 78 4.61 11.38 8.32
C SER A 78 3.47 12.17 8.99
N GLU A 79 3.03 13.28 8.41
CA GLU A 79 1.87 14.05 8.85
C GLU A 79 0.61 13.18 8.87
N LEU A 80 0.29 12.55 7.75
CA LEU A 80 -0.90 11.71 7.60
C LEU A 80 -0.84 10.48 8.50
N LEU A 81 0.29 9.77 8.52
CA LEU A 81 0.49 8.60 9.39
C LEU A 81 0.43 8.98 10.87
N SER A 82 0.87 10.18 11.26
CA SER A 82 0.78 10.63 12.66
C SER A 82 -0.65 10.83 13.15
N GLN A 83 -1.58 11.10 12.24
CA GLN A 83 -3.00 11.25 12.53
C GLN A 83 -3.75 9.91 12.49
N SER A 84 -3.06 8.84 12.10
CA SER A 84 -3.68 7.53 11.93
C SER A 84 -3.83 6.78 13.27
N THR A 85 -4.82 5.89 13.31
CA THR A 85 -5.06 4.98 14.43
C THR A 85 -4.99 3.54 13.96
N ILE A 86 -4.74 2.61 14.89
CA ILE A 86 -4.59 1.19 14.58
C ILE A 86 -5.49 0.35 15.49
N THR A 87 -6.26 -0.55 14.89
CA THR A 87 -7.09 -1.55 15.58
C THR A 87 -6.69 -2.95 15.16
N LEU A 88 -6.98 -3.93 16.01
CA LEU A 88 -6.70 -5.34 15.78
C LEU A 88 -7.95 -6.14 16.13
N GLN A 89 -8.30 -7.08 15.26
CA GLN A 89 -9.40 -8.00 15.46
C GLN A 89 -8.93 -9.42 15.13
N ASP A 90 -9.04 -10.29 16.12
CA ASP A 90 -8.69 -11.70 16.05
C ASP A 90 -9.85 -12.56 15.53
N GLU A 91 -9.55 -13.85 15.37
CA GLU A 91 -10.51 -14.88 14.94
C GLU A 91 -11.21 -14.53 13.61
N VAL A 92 -10.48 -13.87 12.72
CA VAL A 92 -10.93 -13.57 11.37
C VAL A 92 -10.42 -14.66 10.42
N SER A 93 -11.13 -14.85 9.33
CA SER A 93 -10.68 -15.68 8.22
C SER A 93 -11.09 -15.03 6.92
N HIS A 94 -10.48 -15.43 5.82
CA HIS A 94 -10.95 -15.02 4.49
C HIS A 94 -11.05 -16.20 3.52
N ALA A 95 -11.96 -16.08 2.56
CA ALA A 95 -12.15 -17.08 1.52
C ALA A 95 -12.40 -16.41 0.17
N LEU A 96 -11.97 -17.11 -0.88
CA LEU A 96 -12.19 -16.72 -2.26
C LEU A 96 -13.07 -17.77 -2.94
N PHE A 97 -14.15 -17.32 -3.58
CA PHE A 97 -15.11 -18.15 -4.29
C PHE A 97 -15.15 -17.80 -5.77
N ASN A 98 -15.51 -18.77 -6.62
CA ASN A 98 -15.94 -18.52 -7.99
C ASN A 98 -17.25 -17.71 -7.95
N LYS A 99 -17.35 -16.67 -8.77
CA LYS A 99 -18.60 -15.90 -8.89
C LYS A 99 -19.54 -16.57 -9.88
N ASN A 100 -20.70 -17.00 -9.41
CA ASN A 100 -21.85 -17.41 -10.19
C ASN A 100 -23.15 -16.98 -9.49
N SER A 101 -24.31 -17.30 -10.07
CA SER A 101 -25.60 -16.93 -9.49
C SER A 101 -25.79 -17.47 -8.07
N ARG A 102 -25.44 -18.74 -7.82
CA ARG A 102 -25.56 -19.38 -6.50
C ARG A 102 -24.65 -18.73 -5.48
N SER A 103 -23.35 -18.62 -5.77
CA SER A 103 -22.37 -18.05 -4.83
C SER A 103 -22.72 -16.60 -4.48
N SER A 104 -23.21 -15.82 -5.46
CA SER A 104 -23.61 -14.43 -5.25
C SER A 104 -24.86 -14.35 -4.36
N GLU A 105 -25.90 -15.14 -4.67
CA GLU A 105 -27.13 -15.18 -3.89
C GLU A 105 -26.88 -15.60 -2.42
N VAL A 106 -26.06 -16.63 -2.20
CA VAL A 106 -25.72 -17.07 -0.85
C VAL A 106 -24.99 -15.97 -0.08
N VAL A 107 -23.98 -15.35 -0.69
CA VAL A 107 -23.22 -14.27 -0.06
C VAL A 107 -24.11 -13.04 0.24
N ASP A 108 -24.96 -12.65 -0.71
CA ASP A 108 -25.88 -11.52 -0.53
C ASP A 108 -26.91 -11.80 0.55
N SER A 109 -27.38 -13.06 0.67
CA SER A 109 -28.32 -13.47 1.72
C SER A 109 -27.73 -13.37 3.14
N MET A 110 -26.39 -13.34 3.27
CA MET A 110 -25.77 -13.10 4.58
C MET A 110 -26.03 -11.68 5.08
N ALA A 111 -26.30 -10.73 4.18
CA ALA A 111 -26.52 -9.34 4.55
C ALA A 111 -27.68 -9.16 5.54
N SER A 112 -28.76 -9.91 5.34
CA SER A 112 -29.96 -9.87 6.18
C SER A 112 -29.85 -10.69 7.47
N LYS A 113 -28.85 -11.57 7.58
CA LYS A 113 -28.62 -12.45 8.75
C LYS A 113 -27.52 -11.93 9.69
N THR A 114 -26.76 -10.92 9.29
CA THR A 114 -25.72 -10.34 10.15
C THR A 114 -26.34 -9.46 11.23
N GLU A 115 -26.10 -9.82 12.49
CA GLU A 115 -26.32 -8.95 13.63
C GLU A 115 -25.07 -8.09 13.84
N TRP A 116 -25.23 -6.77 13.68
CA TRP A 116 -24.11 -5.81 13.81
C TRP A 116 -23.81 -5.52 15.28
N GLY A 117 -23.18 -6.48 15.96
CA GLY A 117 -22.67 -6.35 17.32
C GLY A 117 -21.25 -5.77 17.39
N LEU A 118 -20.79 -5.49 18.61
CA LEU A 118 -19.40 -5.13 18.88
C LEU A 118 -18.45 -6.24 18.40
N GLY A 119 -17.46 -5.88 17.58
CA GLY A 119 -16.47 -6.83 17.08
C GLY A 119 -16.96 -7.75 15.96
N GLU A 120 -18.11 -7.46 15.35
CA GLU A 120 -18.53 -8.09 14.10
C GLU A 120 -17.81 -7.44 12.92
N ILE A 121 -17.34 -8.24 11.96
CA ILE A 121 -16.72 -7.76 10.72
C ILE A 121 -17.25 -8.53 9.52
N ARG A 122 -17.54 -7.79 8.46
CA ARG A 122 -17.87 -8.35 7.16
C ARG A 122 -17.28 -7.48 6.06
N ILE A 123 -16.36 -8.06 5.31
CA ILE A 123 -15.83 -7.47 4.09
C ILE A 123 -16.19 -8.40 2.94
N VAL A 124 -16.87 -7.87 1.93
CA VAL A 124 -17.19 -8.61 0.70
C VAL A 124 -16.70 -7.78 -0.48
N VAL A 125 -15.80 -8.36 -1.27
CA VAL A 125 -15.30 -7.75 -2.51
C VAL A 125 -15.71 -8.63 -3.68
N THR A 126 -16.63 -8.12 -4.49
CA THR A 126 -17.14 -8.83 -5.67
C THR A 126 -16.40 -8.34 -6.92
N GLY A 127 -15.48 -9.17 -7.41
CA GLY A 127 -14.76 -8.94 -8.66
C GLY A 127 -15.51 -9.44 -9.89
N ALA A 128 -14.84 -9.40 -11.04
CA ALA A 128 -15.42 -9.85 -12.32
C ALA A 128 -15.85 -11.33 -12.28
N ASN A 129 -15.03 -12.21 -11.70
CA ASN A 129 -15.25 -13.66 -11.67
C ASN A 129 -15.08 -14.28 -10.28
N ARG A 130 -14.86 -13.45 -9.25
CA ARG A 130 -14.49 -13.89 -7.90
C ARG A 130 -15.29 -13.13 -6.86
N ILE A 131 -15.56 -13.78 -5.74
CA ILE A 131 -16.07 -13.14 -4.53
C ILE A 131 -15.05 -13.41 -3.43
N PHE A 132 -14.50 -12.35 -2.86
CA PHE A 132 -13.62 -12.41 -1.69
C PHE A 132 -14.44 -12.02 -0.46
N VAL A 133 -14.36 -12.84 0.59
CA VAL A 133 -15.17 -12.67 1.80
C VAL A 133 -14.26 -12.76 3.02
N VAL A 134 -14.39 -11.79 3.92
CA VAL A 134 -13.76 -11.77 5.25
C VAL A 134 -14.86 -11.75 6.29
N LEU A 135 -14.80 -12.68 7.24
CA LEU A 135 -15.76 -12.84 8.34
C LEU A 135 -15.04 -13.38 9.58
N LYS A 136 -15.76 -13.41 10.71
CA LYS A 136 -15.39 -14.27 11.83
C LYS A 136 -15.25 -15.73 11.38
N SER A 137 -14.23 -16.41 11.90
CA SER A 137 -13.76 -17.72 11.41
C SER A 137 -14.84 -18.79 11.40
N ASN A 138 -15.66 -18.85 12.44
CA ASN A 138 -16.79 -19.78 12.54
C ASN A 138 -17.83 -19.57 11.43
N ARG A 139 -18.19 -18.31 11.15
CA ARG A 139 -19.16 -17.95 10.11
C ARG A 139 -18.61 -18.18 8.72
N LEU A 140 -17.32 -17.91 8.51
CA LEU A 140 -16.69 -18.19 7.23
C LEU A 140 -16.61 -19.69 6.96
N SER A 141 -16.33 -20.51 7.98
CA SER A 141 -16.33 -21.97 7.86
C SER A 141 -17.69 -22.51 7.44
N GLU A 142 -18.77 -21.98 8.01
CA GLU A 142 -20.14 -22.31 7.60
C GLU A 142 -20.39 -21.94 6.13
N LEU A 143 -20.03 -20.72 5.72
CA LEU A 143 -20.17 -20.26 4.35
C LEU A 143 -19.36 -21.13 3.36
N ALA A 144 -18.12 -21.47 3.72
CA ALA A 144 -17.24 -22.30 2.92
C ALA A 144 -17.84 -23.70 2.72
N GLY A 145 -18.48 -24.28 3.74
CA GLY A 145 -19.23 -25.53 3.61
C GLY A 145 -20.46 -25.41 2.70
N GLN A 146 -21.21 -24.31 2.77
CA GLN A 146 -22.37 -24.07 1.89
C GLN A 146 -21.98 -23.89 0.41
N LEU A 147 -20.79 -23.35 0.17
CA LEU A 147 -20.24 -23.02 -1.15
C LEU A 147 -19.00 -23.86 -1.51
N GLU A 148 -18.90 -25.09 -0.99
CA GLU A 148 -17.72 -25.96 -1.18
C GLU A 148 -17.36 -26.13 -2.66
N SER A 149 -18.37 -26.30 -3.52
CA SER A 149 -18.17 -26.44 -4.98
C SER A 149 -17.59 -25.21 -5.66
N ASP A 150 -17.74 -24.04 -5.05
CA ASP A 150 -17.30 -22.75 -5.58
C ASP A 150 -16.03 -22.24 -4.89
N LEU A 151 -15.62 -22.85 -3.77
CA LEU A 151 -14.47 -22.45 -2.95
C LEU A 151 -13.16 -22.66 -3.73
N ILE A 152 -12.34 -21.61 -3.79
CA ILE A 152 -11.02 -21.64 -4.42
C ILE A 152 -9.95 -21.78 -3.35
N HIS A 153 -10.05 -20.99 -2.29
CA HIS A 153 -9.23 -21.14 -1.10
C HIS A 153 -9.94 -20.57 0.12
N LEU A 154 -9.59 -21.15 1.26
CA LEU A 154 -9.96 -20.70 2.61
C LEU A 154 -8.65 -20.49 3.37
N ARG A 155 -8.51 -19.33 4.00
CA ARG A 155 -7.42 -19.02 4.93
C ARG A 155 -8.02 -18.81 6.31
N GLU A 156 -7.78 -19.79 7.16
CA GLU A 156 -8.16 -19.77 8.56
C GLU A 156 -7.04 -19.14 9.41
N HIS A 157 -7.34 -18.82 10.67
CA HIS A 157 -6.36 -18.29 11.63
C HIS A 157 -5.68 -17.00 11.15
N GLN A 158 -6.52 -16.02 10.79
CA GLN A 158 -6.09 -14.69 10.40
C GLN A 158 -6.46 -13.67 11.47
N THR A 159 -5.60 -12.66 11.58
CA THR A 159 -5.87 -11.44 12.31
C THR A 159 -6.07 -10.29 11.32
N LEU A 160 -7.12 -9.50 11.53
CA LEU A 160 -7.38 -8.28 10.78
C LEU A 160 -6.82 -7.08 11.53
N ILE A 161 -5.80 -6.44 10.96
CA ILE A 161 -5.24 -5.19 11.49
C ILE A 161 -5.74 -4.05 10.62
N SER A 162 -6.41 -3.07 11.21
CA SER A 162 -6.94 -1.92 10.46
C SER A 162 -6.18 -0.65 10.83
N VAL A 163 -5.70 0.06 9.83
CA VAL A 163 -5.11 1.40 9.98
C VAL A 163 -6.12 2.39 9.44
N SER A 164 -6.66 3.23 10.34
CA SER A 164 -7.61 4.28 10.00
C SER A 164 -6.86 5.58 9.78
N GLU A 165 -6.91 6.11 8.56
CA GLU A 165 -6.11 7.25 8.12
C GLU A 165 -7.00 8.47 7.84
N PRO A 166 -6.48 9.71 7.81
CA PRO A 166 -7.22 10.85 7.28
C PRO A 166 -7.61 10.62 5.81
N ASP A 167 -8.75 11.15 5.35
CA ASP A 167 -9.24 10.97 3.97
C ASP A 167 -8.19 11.33 2.89
N GLU A 168 -7.36 12.35 3.15
CA GLU A 168 -6.28 12.78 2.26
C GLU A 168 -5.22 11.67 2.01
N ALA A 169 -5.06 10.74 2.95
CA ALA A 169 -4.10 9.66 2.87
C ALA A 169 -4.37 8.71 1.69
N ASN A 170 -5.64 8.45 1.39
CA ASN A 170 -6.02 7.56 0.29
C ASN A 170 -5.58 8.10 -1.09
N MET A 171 -5.50 9.43 -1.24
CA MET A 171 -5.07 10.09 -2.48
C MET A 171 -3.57 10.40 -2.50
N THR A 172 -2.85 10.15 -1.41
CA THR A 172 -1.45 10.53 -1.26
C THR A 172 -0.53 9.39 -1.66
N TYR A 173 0.29 9.63 -2.70
CA TYR A 173 1.28 8.66 -3.15
C TYR A 173 2.27 8.32 -2.04
N GLY A 174 2.46 7.02 -1.79
CA GLY A 174 3.48 6.51 -0.88
C GLY A 174 2.98 6.11 0.50
N VAL A 175 1.77 6.50 0.92
CA VAL A 175 1.19 6.11 2.22
C VAL A 175 1.06 4.59 2.32
N LEU A 176 0.35 3.96 1.37
CA LEU A 176 0.22 2.49 1.31
C LEU A 176 1.59 1.81 1.20
N ASN A 177 2.53 2.41 0.46
CA ASN A 177 3.89 1.88 0.33
C ASN A 177 4.63 1.87 1.68
N GLU A 178 4.47 2.90 2.51
CA GLU A 178 5.13 2.98 3.81
C GLU A 178 4.62 1.89 4.76
N LEU A 179 3.29 1.74 4.86
CA LEU A 179 2.64 0.71 5.68
C LEU A 179 3.03 -0.71 5.23
N THR A 180 2.91 -1.00 3.93
CA THR A 180 3.25 -2.32 3.38
C THR A 180 4.75 -2.60 3.45
N SER A 181 5.61 -1.59 3.28
CA SER A 181 7.06 -1.72 3.45
C SER A 181 7.44 -2.04 4.89
N ALA A 182 6.77 -1.45 5.88
CA ALA A 182 7.03 -1.75 7.29
C ALA A 182 6.79 -3.24 7.61
N LEU A 183 5.74 -3.82 7.02
CA LEU A 183 5.41 -5.24 7.16
C LEU A 183 6.37 -6.14 6.35
N ALA A 184 6.63 -5.78 5.09
CA ALA A 184 7.51 -6.53 4.20
C ALA A 184 8.96 -6.60 4.73
N LYS A 185 9.48 -5.52 5.34
CA LYS A 185 10.80 -5.49 6.01
C LYS A 185 10.92 -6.51 7.14
N LYS A 186 9.79 -6.96 7.71
CA LYS A 186 9.72 -7.97 8.76
C LYS A 186 9.41 -9.37 8.22
N GLY A 187 9.31 -9.54 6.90
CA GLY A 187 8.99 -10.81 6.25
C GLY A 187 7.55 -11.28 6.49
N ILE A 188 6.63 -10.36 6.76
CA ILE A 188 5.22 -10.66 7.05
C ILE A 188 4.44 -10.69 5.74
N SER A 189 3.76 -11.81 5.47
CA SER A 189 2.83 -11.92 4.35
C SER A 189 1.53 -11.21 4.69
N ILE A 190 0.95 -10.52 3.71
CA ILE A 190 -0.25 -9.70 3.93
C ILE A 190 -1.25 -9.90 2.79
N GLU A 191 -2.53 -9.88 3.11
CA GLU A 191 -3.59 -9.57 2.16
C GLU A 191 -4.22 -8.23 2.55
N VAL A 192 -4.35 -7.33 1.58
CA VAL A 192 -4.75 -5.94 1.83
C VAL A 192 -6.11 -5.67 1.22
N VAL A 193 -7.03 -5.12 2.01
CA VAL A 193 -8.29 -4.57 1.55
C VAL A 193 -8.37 -3.10 1.91
N SER A 194 -8.55 -2.23 0.91
CA SER A 194 -8.76 -0.80 1.14
C SER A 194 -10.25 -0.47 1.12
N VAL A 195 -10.74 0.08 2.24
CA VAL A 195 -12.09 0.62 2.40
C VAL A 195 -11.94 1.98 3.07
N PRO A 196 -11.69 3.07 2.30
CA PRO A 196 -11.36 4.37 2.88
C PRO A 196 -12.40 4.84 3.92
N PRO A 197 -11.96 5.38 5.07
CA PRO A 197 -10.58 5.76 5.43
C PRO A 197 -9.67 4.62 5.90
N ASP A 198 -10.16 3.38 5.95
CA ASP A 198 -9.45 2.26 6.55
C ASP A 198 -8.65 1.44 5.51
N LEU A 199 -7.42 1.07 5.89
CA LEU A 199 -6.62 0.03 5.26
C LEU A 199 -6.62 -1.20 6.17
N HIS A 200 -7.16 -2.29 5.66
CA HIS A 200 -7.21 -3.56 6.38
C HIS A 200 -6.11 -4.51 5.89
N PHE A 201 -5.34 -5.04 6.83
CA PHE A 201 -4.28 -6.01 6.61
C PHE A 201 -4.67 -7.31 7.27
N LEU A 202 -4.93 -8.34 6.47
CA LEU A 202 -5.05 -9.72 6.92
C LEU A 202 -3.66 -10.32 7.02
N VAL A 203 -3.33 -10.86 8.19
CA VAL A 203 -2.06 -11.51 8.49
C VAL A 203 -2.33 -12.84 9.20
N ASP A 204 -1.42 -13.80 9.04
CA ASP A 204 -1.46 -15.03 9.82
C ASP A 204 -1.39 -14.72 11.32
N ASP A 205 -2.14 -15.45 12.15
CA ASP A 205 -2.16 -15.23 13.61
C ASP A 205 -0.77 -15.27 14.24
N GLU A 206 0.13 -16.10 13.71
CA GLU A 206 1.54 -16.21 14.14
C GLU A 206 2.34 -14.91 13.94
N ASP A 207 1.96 -14.09 12.96
CA ASP A 207 2.60 -12.80 12.65
C ASP A 207 1.85 -11.59 13.24
N SER A 208 0.66 -11.79 13.81
CA SER A 208 -0.25 -10.74 14.30
C SER A 208 0.42 -9.70 15.21
N GLU A 209 1.12 -10.15 16.25
CA GLU A 209 1.82 -9.26 17.18
C GLU A 209 2.95 -8.47 16.51
N ARG A 210 3.72 -9.14 15.63
CA ARG A 210 4.83 -8.51 14.92
C ARG A 210 4.32 -7.46 13.93
N ALA A 211 3.24 -7.76 13.22
CA ALA A 211 2.60 -6.86 12.27
C ALA A 211 2.03 -5.62 12.99
N TYR A 212 1.27 -5.84 14.07
CA TYR A 212 0.69 -4.76 14.86
C TYR A 212 1.76 -3.84 15.44
N ARG A 213 2.84 -4.40 16.00
CA ARG A 213 3.97 -3.62 16.51
C ARG A 213 4.65 -2.81 15.42
N ALA A 214 4.92 -3.40 14.26
CA ALA A 214 5.59 -2.70 13.15
C ALA A 214 4.79 -1.47 12.68
N LEU A 215 3.49 -1.62 12.48
CA LEU A 215 2.62 -0.51 12.07
C LEU A 215 2.47 0.53 13.19
N LYS A 216 2.32 0.10 14.45
CA LYS A 216 2.21 1.01 15.59
C LYS A 216 3.49 1.81 15.83
N GLU A 217 4.66 1.18 15.65
CA GLU A 217 5.96 1.85 15.72
C GLU A 217 6.11 2.90 14.63
N LEU A 218 5.72 2.58 13.39
CA LEU A 218 5.72 3.52 12.27
C LEU A 218 4.85 4.76 12.58
N ILE A 219 3.60 4.55 12.99
CA ILE A 219 2.68 5.64 13.37
C ILE A 219 3.25 6.47 14.54
N LYS A 220 3.87 5.82 15.52
CA LYS A 220 4.50 6.51 16.67
C LYS A 220 5.69 7.37 16.23
N GLN A 221 6.56 6.85 15.38
CA GLN A 221 7.70 7.61 14.84
C GLN A 221 7.23 8.83 14.06
N SER A 222 6.17 8.68 13.26
CA SER A 222 5.56 9.79 12.53
C SER A 222 5.03 10.89 13.46
N LYS A 223 4.44 10.53 14.61
CA LYS A 223 4.02 11.49 15.65
C LYS A 223 5.22 12.24 16.26
N GLU A 224 6.32 11.55 16.53
CA GLU A 224 7.53 12.15 17.10
C GLU A 224 8.21 13.14 16.13
N VAL A 225 8.23 12.83 14.83
CA VAL A 225 8.77 13.72 13.79
C VAL A 225 7.97 15.03 13.71
N ASN A 226 6.64 14.96 13.77
CA ASN A 226 5.80 16.15 13.68
C ASN A 226 5.83 17.01 14.94
N ASN A 227 5.92 16.39 16.12
CA ASN A 227 6.03 17.14 17.39
C ASN A 227 7.34 17.94 17.51
N LYS A 228 8.42 17.53 16.83
CA LYS A 228 9.70 18.28 16.82
C LYS A 228 9.67 19.51 15.90
N LYS A 229 8.65 19.64 15.04
CA LYS A 229 8.52 20.73 14.07
C LYS A 229 7.64 21.88 14.56
N ASN A 230 6.83 21.62 15.59
CA ASN A 230 6.02 22.62 16.30
C ASN A 230 6.78 23.15 17.53
#